data_AF-A0A2U3KDH1-F1
#
_entry.id   AF-A0A2U3KDH1-F1
#
_cell.length_a   1.000
_cell.length_b   1.000
_cell.length_c   1.000
_cell.angle_alpha   90.00
_cell.angle_beta   90.00
_cell.angle_gamma   90.00
#
_symmetry.space_group_name_H-M   'P 1'
#
loop_
_entity.id
_entity.type
_entity.pdbx_description
1 polymer ?
#
loop_
_entity_poly.entity_id
_entity_poly.type
_entity_poly.pdbx_seq_one_letter_code
_entity_poly.pdbx_strand_id
1 'polypeptide(L)' 'MPEMNGRELAEQLSTIRPNLKCLYMSGYTVDVIARRGILDEGVNFIQKPFGSEVLAARVRQALDHSE' A
#
# COMPACT_ATOMS: atom_id res chain seq x y z
N MET A 1 -10.56 8.85 -4.03
CA MET A 1 -11.28 9.39 -5.18
C MET A 1 -12.65 8.71 -5.18
N PRO A 2 -13.77 9.45 -5.34
CA PRO A 2 -15.10 8.86 -5.19
C PRO A 2 -15.41 7.75 -6.20
N GLU A 3 -14.65 7.64 -7.30
CA GLU A 3 -14.90 6.66 -8.38
C GLU A 3 -13.84 5.55 -8.49
N MET A 4 -12.70 5.66 -7.81
CA MET A 4 -11.59 4.71 -7.94
C MET A 4 -10.98 4.39 -6.58
N ASN A 5 -10.86 3.10 -6.29
CA ASN A 5 -10.24 2.62 -5.07
C ASN A 5 -8.70 2.60 -5.22
N GLY A 6 -7.98 2.57 -4.09
CA GLY A 6 -6.51 2.63 -4.11
C GLY A 6 -5.84 1.45 -4.82
N ARG A 7 -6.53 0.29 -4.91
CA ARG A 7 -6.04 -0.91 -5.59
C ARG A 7 -6.14 -0.76 -7.11
N GLU A 8 -7.27 -0.30 -7.62
CA GLU A 8 -7.47 -0.04 -9.05
C GLU A 8 -6.43 0.97 -9.58
N LEU A 9 -6.15 2.01 -8.79
CA LEU A 9 -5.10 2.98 -9.12
C LEU A 9 -3.72 2.32 -9.18
N ALA A 10 -3.39 1.49 -8.18
CA ALA A 10 -2.11 0.82 -8.14
C ALA A 10 -1.95 -0.19 -9.30
N GLU A 11 -2.99 -0.95 -9.61
CA GLU A 11 -3.01 -1.88 -10.75
C GLU A 11 -2.79 -1.14 -12.08
N GLN A 12 -3.49 -0.03 -12.31
CA GLN A 12 -3.28 0.82 -13.48
C GLN A 12 -1.85 1.36 -13.53
N LEU A 13 -1.33 1.87 -12.42
CA LEU A 13 0.03 2.41 -12.37
C LEU A 13 1.09 1.33 -12.56
N SER A 14 0.86 0.09 -12.10
CA SER A 14 1.75 -1.04 -12.32
C SER A 14 1.85 -1.40 -13.81
N THR A 15 0.79 -1.22 -14.60
CA THR A 15 0.88 -1.41 -16.06
C THR A 15 1.76 -0.37 -16.76
N ILE A 16 1.87 0.84 -16.18
CA ILE A 16 2.69 1.93 -16.72
C ILE A 16 4.13 1.84 -16.19
N ARG A 17 4.29 1.46 -14.92
CA ARG A 17 5.57 1.31 -14.23
C ARG A 17 5.58 0.02 -13.41
N PRO A 18 6.08 -1.11 -13.97
CA PRO A 18 6.07 -2.39 -13.28
C PRO A 18 6.93 -2.41 -12.00
N ASN A 19 7.90 -1.51 -11.88
CA ASN A 19 8.76 -1.39 -10.69
C ASN A 19 8.22 -0.39 -9.65
N LEU A 20 6.99 0.11 -9.82
CA LEU A 20 6.40 1.06 -8.88
C LEU A 20 6.07 0.37 -7.55
N LYS A 21 6.58 0.91 -6.46
CA LYS A 21 6.25 0.47 -5.11
C LYS A 21 5.03 1.23 -4.59
N CYS A 22 4.02 0.51 -4.13
CA CYS A 22 2.78 1.08 -3.62
C CYS A 22 2.65 0.84 -2.11
N LEU A 23 2.43 1.90 -1.33
CA LEU A 23 2.15 1.87 0.11
C LEU A 23 0.68 2.29 0.35
N TYR A 24 -0.13 1.35 0.81
CA TYR A 24 -1.55 1.55 1.06
C TYR A 24 -1.79 2.06 2.47
N MET A 25 -2.75 2.98 2.62
CA MET A 25 -3.05 3.60 3.90
C MET A 25 -4.56 3.52 4.21
N SER A 26 -4.94 2.93 5.34
CA SER A 26 -6.36 2.83 5.74
C SER A 26 -6.55 3.10 7.23
N GLY A 27 -7.67 3.74 7.57
CA GLY A 27 -8.12 3.91 8.95
C GLY A 27 -9.01 2.77 9.46
N TYR A 28 -9.35 1.81 8.61
CA TYR A 28 -10.03 0.58 9.01
C TYR A 28 -8.99 -0.49 9.38
N THR A 29 -9.36 -1.40 10.30
CA THR A 29 -8.48 -2.46 10.79
C THR A 29 -7.95 -3.33 9.65
N VAL A 30 -6.76 -3.89 9.84
CA VAL A 30 -6.07 -4.79 8.89
C VAL A 30 -7.00 -5.90 8.40
N ASP A 31 -7.89 -6.40 9.26
CA ASP A 31 -8.89 -7.43 8.92
C ASP A 31 -9.85 -7.06 7.78
N VAL A 32 -10.22 -5.79 7.67
CA VAL A 32 -11.13 -5.31 6.60
C VAL A 32 -10.41 -5.29 5.25
N ILE A 33 -9.09 -5.10 5.26
CA ILE A 33 -8.24 -5.02 4.07
C ILE A 33 -7.75 -6.41 3.65
N ALA A 34 -7.46 -7.26 4.64
CA ALA A 34 -7.22 -8.70 4.46
C ALA A 34 -8.37 -9.37 3.71
N ARG A 35 -9.61 -9.10 4.13
CA ARG A 35 -10.83 -9.61 3.47
C ARG A 35 -11.06 -9.06 2.06
N ARG A 36 -10.42 -7.94 1.70
CA ARG A 36 -10.48 -7.35 0.34
C ARG A 36 -9.39 -7.89 -0.60
N GLY A 37 -8.60 -8.88 -0.15
CA GLY A 37 -7.56 -9.50 -0.98
C GLY A 37 -6.42 -8.55 -1.33
N ILE A 38 -6.12 -7.61 -0.43
CA ILE A 38 -5.02 -6.62 -0.56
C ILE A 38 -3.77 -7.10 0.21
N LEU A 39 -3.79 -8.31 0.79
CA LEU A 39 -2.64 -8.95 1.45
C LEU A 39 -1.99 -10.00 0.55
N ASP A 40 -1.83 -9.73 -0.74
CA ASP A 40 -0.86 -10.49 -1.53
C ASP A 40 0.55 -10.20 -0.99
N GLU A 41 1.47 -11.18 -1.10
CA GLU A 41 2.84 -11.21 -0.53
C GLU A 41 3.78 -10.05 -0.93
N GLY A 42 3.30 -8.98 -1.57
CA GLY A 42 4.07 -7.79 -1.92
C GLY A 42 3.41 -6.46 -1.55
N VAL A 43 2.29 -6.47 -0.84
CA VAL A 43 1.54 -5.23 -0.56
C VAL A 43 2.04 -4.54 0.70
N ASN A 44 2.63 -3.37 0.54
CA ASN A 44 3.03 -2.53 1.67
C ASN A 44 1.81 -1.81 2.24
N PHE A 45 1.57 -1.93 3.55
CA PHE A 45 0.42 -1.31 4.21
C PHE A 45 0.81 -0.55 5.49
N ILE A 46 0.12 0.56 5.76
CA ILE A 46 0.23 1.33 7.01
C ILE A 46 -1.17 1.71 7.54
N GLN A 47 -1.43 1.37 8.79
CA GLN A 47 -2.68 1.68 9.48
C GLN A 47 -2.68 3.12 10.00
N LYS A 48 -3.77 3.85 9.75
CA LYS A 48 -4.00 5.18 10.34
C LYS A 48 -4.65 5.04 11.73
N PRO A 49 -4.35 5.94 12.69
CA PRO A 49 -3.38 7.03 12.59
C PRO A 49 -1.93 6.52 12.74
N PHE A 50 -1.00 7.15 12.03
CA PHE A 50 0.43 6.86 12.12
C PHE A 50 1.25 8.15 12.26
N GLY A 51 2.39 8.06 12.93
CA GLY A 51 3.37 9.14 13.02
C GLY A 51 4.30 9.22 11.80
N SER A 52 5.03 10.33 11.67
CA SER A 52 6.02 10.53 10.60
C SER A 52 7.13 9.48 10.60
N GLU A 53 7.60 9.06 11.77
CA GLU A 53 8.62 8.01 11.92
C GLU A 53 8.14 6.67 11.37
N VAL A 54 6.89 6.30 11.65
CA VAL A 54 6.28 5.06 11.16
C VAL A 54 6.12 5.11 9.64
N LEU A 55 5.70 6.27 9.10
CA LEU A 55 5.62 6.46 7.66
C LEU A 55 7.01 6.31 7.01
N ALA A 56 8.03 6.98 7.54
CA ALA A 56 9.39 6.93 7.01
C ALA A 56 9.95 5.50 7.02
N ALA A 57 9.74 4.76 8.12
CA ALA A 57 10.16 3.36 8.24
C ALA A 57 9.47 2.47 7.20
N ARG A 58 8.16 2.64 6.99
CA ARG A 58 7.41 1.85 5.99
C ARG A 58 7.80 2.18 4.56
N VAL A 59 8.05 3.45 4.26
CA VAL A 59 8.57 3.86 2.94
C VAL A 59 9.96 3.27 2.70
N ARG A 60 10.84 3.31 3.71
CA ARG A 60 12.17 2.69 3.63
C ARG A 60 12.07 1.20 3.35
N GLN A 61 11.26 0.47 4.12
CA GLN A 61 11.00 -0.95 3.90
C GLN A 61 10.51 -1.23 2.48
N ALA A 62 9.52 -0.47 1.98
CA ALA A 62 8.97 -0.68 0.64
C ALA A 62 10.02 -0.47 -0.48
N LEU A 63 10.97 0.43 -0.27
CA LEU A 63 12.07 0.70 -1.20
C LEU A 63 13.19 -0.33 -1.10
N ASP A 64 13.46 -0.87 0.09
CA ASP A 64 14.55 -1.81 0.33
C ASP A 64 14.21 -3.25 -0.13
N HIS A 65 12.93 -3.62 -0.25
CA HIS A 65 12.48 -4.90 -0.85
C HIS A 65 12.60 -4.89 -2.40
N SER A 66 13.67 -4.31 -2.94
CA SER A 66 13.96 -4.18 -4.38
C SER A 66 15.20 -4.95 -4.82
N GLU A 67 15.65 -5.94 -4.02
CA GLU A 67 16.69 -6.89 -4.42
C GLU A 67 16.11 -8.16 -5.06
#